data_AF-A0A3M8GHF1-F1
#
_entry.id   AF-A0A3M8GHF1-F1
#
_cell.length_a   1.000
_cell.length_b   1.000
_cell.length_c   1.000
_cell.angle_alpha   90.00
_cell.angle_beta   90.00
_cell.angle_gamma   90.00
#
_symmetry.space_group_name_H-M   'P 1'
#
loop_
_entity.id
_entity.type
_entity.pdbx_description
1 polymer ?
#
loop_
_entity_poly.entity_id
_entity_poly.type
_entity_poly.pdbx_seq_one_letter_code
_entity_poly.pdbx_strand_id
1 'polypeptide(L)'
;MDFKSKLLIGIMVLGIMTMGIAQEEETARCADYHKGTYTLKNGKTKEGYIFINDCKPHLFQQSLRVINEKAYAKYKKGKRIKNKVIEKFKVKEIKAFALENGREFRQVKYVNLAATTKIGMLPKRFLFEVMADGDVTVYRKFYRTDNGVIHGPVMDSKLAGGLQHLDFMTSNFEILIQNENDKNPKNIRTVNIKNYFGDNAEIIQKYQDGAYEFRNQLQRQAAFGMNCDMPFLNALVELTNDYNKGINIELSNTTFDN
;
A
#
# COMPACT_ATOMS: atom_id res chain seq x y z
N MET A 1 23.14 26.23 -62.14
CA MET A 1 22.74 26.45 -60.73
C MET A 1 22.76 25.10 -60.05
N ASP A 2 23.63 25.00 -59.06
CA ASP A 2 24.30 23.79 -58.60
C ASP A 2 23.53 23.09 -57.47
N PHE A 3 23.63 21.75 -57.40
CA PHE A 3 22.88 20.85 -56.52
C PHE A 3 23.03 21.21 -55.02
N LYS A 4 24.09 21.96 -54.69
CA LYS A 4 24.38 22.49 -53.36
C LYS A 4 23.42 23.59 -52.87
N SER A 5 22.69 24.29 -53.75
CA SER A 5 21.77 25.37 -53.32
C SER A 5 20.38 24.89 -52.91
N LYS A 6 20.01 23.64 -53.25
CA LYS A 6 18.72 23.04 -52.83
C LYS A 6 18.82 22.28 -51.51
N LEU A 7 20.02 21.88 -51.11
CA LEU A 7 20.27 21.20 -49.82
C LEU A 7 20.13 22.17 -48.62
N LEU A 8 20.46 23.46 -48.81
CA LEU A 8 20.37 24.47 -47.75
C LEU A 8 18.95 24.96 -47.46
N ILE A 9 18.02 24.84 -48.41
CA ILE A 9 16.59 25.17 -48.18
C ILE A 9 15.85 23.95 -47.59
N GLY A 10 16.30 22.73 -47.88
CA GLY A 10 15.76 21.50 -47.28
C GLY A 10 16.15 21.28 -45.82
N ILE A 11 17.28 21.85 -45.37
CA ILE A 11 17.77 21.70 -43.98
C ILE A 11 17.17 22.77 -43.05
N MET A 12 16.57 23.84 -43.57
CA MET A 12 15.95 24.90 -42.75
C MET A 12 14.49 24.63 -42.33
N VAL A 13 13.90 23.51 -42.74
CA VAL A 13 12.49 23.14 -42.42
C VAL A 13 12.39 22.00 -41.40
N LEU A 14 13.50 21.36 -41.00
CA LEU A 14 13.55 20.48 -39.82
C LEU A 14 13.97 21.26 -38.56
N GLY A 15 13.33 22.41 -38.35
CA GLY A 15 13.29 23.05 -37.04
C GLY A 15 12.33 22.25 -36.16
N ILE A 16 12.91 21.31 -35.42
CA ILE A 16 12.27 20.43 -34.43
C ILE A 16 11.34 21.26 -33.53
N MET A 17 10.04 21.23 -33.81
CA MET A 17 9.01 21.50 -32.80
C MET A 17 8.97 20.29 -31.86
N THR A 18 9.97 20.15 -31.01
CA THR A 18 9.72 19.52 -29.71
C THR A 18 8.93 20.55 -28.93
N MET A 19 7.61 20.57 -29.15
CA MET A 19 6.71 20.89 -28.06
C MET A 19 7.06 19.85 -27.00
N GLY A 20 7.91 20.25 -26.04
CA GLY A 20 7.94 19.61 -24.75
C GLY A 20 6.51 19.69 -24.28
N ILE A 21 5.77 18.59 -24.44
CA ILE A 21 4.66 18.33 -23.56
C ILE A 21 5.36 18.25 -22.22
N ALA A 22 5.41 19.38 -21.52
CA ALA A 22 5.51 19.36 -20.08
C ALA A 22 4.36 18.46 -19.69
N GLN A 23 4.67 17.20 -19.43
CA GLN A 23 3.78 16.30 -18.75
C GLN A 23 3.57 17.02 -17.43
N GLU A 24 2.47 17.77 -17.36
CA GLU A 24 2.00 18.39 -16.15
C GLU A 24 1.94 17.22 -15.18
N GLU A 25 2.94 17.15 -14.27
CA GLU A 25 2.91 16.18 -13.20
C GLU A 25 1.60 16.45 -12.50
N GLU A 26 0.60 15.60 -12.76
CA GLU A 26 -0.72 15.72 -12.18
C GLU A 26 -0.48 15.73 -10.68
N THR A 27 -0.53 16.93 -10.08
CA THR A 27 -0.22 17.11 -8.66
C THR A 27 -0.93 16.02 -7.89
N ALA A 28 -0.16 15.11 -7.28
CA ALA A 28 -0.68 13.86 -6.79
C ALA A 28 -1.87 14.16 -5.87
N ARG A 29 -3.08 13.86 -6.34
CA ARG A 29 -4.28 14.17 -5.57
C ARG A 29 -4.27 13.25 -4.36
N CYS A 30 -4.18 13.84 -3.17
CA CYS A 30 -4.33 13.16 -1.89
C CYS A 30 -5.56 12.24 -1.81
N ALA A 31 -6.62 12.52 -2.58
CA ALA A 31 -7.87 11.79 -2.52
C ALA A 31 -8.55 11.71 -3.88
N ASP A 32 -8.83 10.48 -4.33
CA ASP A 32 -9.48 10.21 -5.60
C ASP A 32 -10.29 8.89 -5.55
N TYR A 33 -11.07 8.64 -6.58
CA TYR A 33 -11.80 7.43 -6.85
C TYR A 33 -10.99 6.54 -7.80
N HIS A 34 -10.62 5.36 -7.33
CA HIS A 34 -9.88 4.36 -8.10
C HIS A 34 -10.80 3.22 -8.49
N LYS A 35 -10.72 2.77 -9.74
CA LYS A 35 -11.46 1.60 -10.18
C LYS A 35 -10.90 0.35 -9.50
N GLY A 36 -11.79 -0.58 -9.16
CA GLY A 36 -11.43 -1.80 -8.47
C GLY A 36 -12.60 -2.71 -8.18
N THR A 37 -12.32 -3.77 -7.43
CA THR A 37 -13.30 -4.74 -6.96
C THR A 37 -13.34 -4.75 -5.44
N TYR A 38 -14.49 -5.06 -4.86
CA TYR A 38 -14.64 -5.28 -3.43
C TYR A 38 -15.50 -6.51 -3.16
N THR A 39 -15.08 -7.29 -2.19
CA THR A 39 -15.73 -8.54 -1.78
C THR A 39 -16.45 -8.30 -0.46
N LEU A 40 -17.76 -8.45 -0.47
CA LEU A 40 -18.61 -8.34 0.71
C LEU A 40 -18.41 -9.55 1.64
N LYS A 41 -18.79 -9.40 2.90
CA LYS A 41 -18.68 -10.48 3.90
C LYS A 41 -19.43 -11.77 3.50
N ASN A 42 -20.49 -11.66 2.71
CA ASN A 42 -21.24 -12.80 2.18
C ASN A 42 -20.58 -13.46 0.96
N GLY A 43 -19.37 -13.06 0.57
CA GLY A 43 -18.64 -13.60 -0.57
C GLY A 43 -18.97 -12.94 -1.92
N LYS A 44 -19.99 -12.06 -1.99
CA LYS A 44 -20.32 -11.37 -3.23
C LYS A 44 -19.26 -10.34 -3.59
N THR A 45 -18.64 -10.50 -4.74
CA THR A 45 -17.72 -9.52 -5.33
C THR A 45 -18.47 -8.56 -6.24
N LYS A 46 -18.09 -7.29 -6.22
CA LYS A 46 -18.65 -6.23 -7.06
C LYS A 46 -17.53 -5.32 -7.56
N GLU A 47 -17.73 -4.76 -8.74
CA GLU A 47 -16.89 -3.69 -9.27
C GLU A 47 -17.41 -2.31 -8.84
N GLY A 48 -16.51 -1.34 -8.80
CA GLY A 48 -16.86 0.05 -8.61
C GLY A 48 -15.64 0.96 -8.51
N TYR A 49 -15.90 2.22 -8.23
CA TYR A 49 -14.87 3.22 -7.99
C TYR A 49 -14.77 3.51 -6.50
N ILE A 50 -13.67 3.08 -5.90
CA ILE A 50 -13.39 3.11 -4.47
C ILE A 50 -12.66 4.42 -4.14
N PHE A 51 -13.20 5.18 -3.20
CA PHE A 51 -12.57 6.41 -2.73
C PHE A 51 -11.37 6.08 -1.83
N ILE A 52 -10.18 6.48 -2.26
CA ILE A 52 -8.93 6.42 -1.49
C ILE A 52 -8.54 7.84 -1.12
N ASN A 53 -8.02 8.00 0.09
CA ASN A 53 -7.48 9.28 0.56
C ASN A 53 -6.18 9.00 1.29
N ASP A 54 -5.07 9.02 0.56
CA ASP A 54 -3.74 8.70 1.09
C ASP A 54 -3.27 9.74 2.13
N CYS A 55 -3.83 10.96 2.12
CA CYS A 55 -3.60 11.96 3.18
C CYS A 55 -4.48 11.70 4.44
N LYS A 56 -5.52 10.87 4.33
CA LYS A 56 -6.39 10.44 5.45
C LYS A 56 -6.65 8.93 5.36
N PRO A 57 -5.61 8.09 5.46
CA PRO A 57 -5.72 6.68 5.10
C PRO A 57 -6.57 5.88 6.09
N HIS A 58 -6.77 6.39 7.31
CA HIS A 58 -7.73 5.84 8.26
C HIS A 58 -9.16 5.75 7.72
N LEU A 59 -9.55 6.58 6.74
CA LEU A 59 -10.90 6.58 6.17
C LEU A 59 -11.20 5.29 5.41
N PHE A 60 -10.27 4.84 4.56
CA PHE A 60 -10.44 3.61 3.78
C PHE A 60 -10.04 2.35 4.57
N GLN A 61 -9.25 2.50 5.66
CA GLN A 61 -8.99 1.40 6.59
C GLN A 61 -10.20 1.05 7.48
N GLN A 62 -11.17 1.95 7.66
CA GLN A 62 -12.33 1.76 8.56
C GLN A 62 -13.67 1.61 7.83
N SER A 63 -13.73 2.01 6.56
CA SER A 63 -14.95 1.96 5.74
C SER A 63 -14.61 2.06 4.26
N LEU A 64 -15.47 1.53 3.38
CA LEU A 64 -15.40 1.85 1.95
C LEU A 64 -16.46 2.88 1.57
N ARG A 65 -16.10 3.74 0.63
CA ARG A 65 -17.02 4.59 -0.11
C ARG A 65 -16.86 4.26 -1.58
N VAL A 66 -17.94 3.85 -2.22
CA VAL A 66 -17.93 3.38 -3.60
C VAL A 66 -18.95 4.15 -4.42
N ILE A 67 -18.59 4.48 -5.66
CA ILE A 67 -19.52 5.01 -6.66
C ILE A 67 -19.51 4.13 -7.91
N ASN A 68 -20.60 4.15 -8.67
CA ASN A 68 -20.67 3.44 -9.95
C ASN A 68 -20.07 4.24 -11.12
N GLU A 69 -19.92 3.58 -12.26
CA GLU A 69 -19.41 4.16 -13.52
C GLU A 69 -20.08 5.48 -13.89
N LYS A 70 -21.41 5.55 -13.84
CA LYS A 70 -22.17 6.76 -14.19
C LYS A 70 -21.86 7.94 -13.26
N ALA A 71 -21.64 7.68 -11.97
CA ALA A 71 -21.25 8.71 -11.01
C ALA A 71 -19.79 9.11 -11.21
N TYR A 72 -18.89 8.16 -11.47
CA TYR A 72 -17.49 8.44 -11.76
C TYR A 72 -17.31 9.29 -13.02
N ALA A 73 -18.03 8.99 -14.11
CA ALA A 73 -18.02 9.81 -15.32
C ALA A 73 -18.47 11.27 -15.08
N LYS A 74 -19.30 11.52 -14.06
CA LYS A 74 -19.66 12.88 -13.63
C LYS A 74 -18.54 13.51 -12.79
N TYR A 75 -17.92 12.74 -11.89
CA TYR A 75 -16.79 13.17 -11.09
C TYR A 75 -15.63 13.64 -11.97
N LYS A 76 -15.24 12.87 -12.99
CA LYS A 76 -14.16 13.24 -13.94
C LYS A 76 -14.46 14.51 -14.74
N LYS A 77 -15.73 14.88 -14.90
CA LYS A 77 -16.16 16.16 -15.50
C LYS A 77 -16.20 17.32 -14.47
N GLY A 78 -15.58 17.16 -13.31
CA GLY A 78 -15.55 18.15 -12.22
C GLY A 78 -16.88 18.32 -11.49
N LYS A 79 -17.90 17.47 -11.73
CA LYS A 79 -19.20 17.62 -11.07
C LYS A 79 -19.17 17.05 -9.66
N ARG A 80 -19.75 17.81 -8.72
CA ARG A 80 -19.94 17.37 -7.34
C ARG A 80 -20.76 16.08 -7.27
N ILE A 81 -20.22 15.09 -6.57
CA ILE A 81 -20.91 13.82 -6.31
C ILE A 81 -21.90 13.99 -5.16
N LYS A 82 -23.16 13.62 -5.40
CA LYS A 82 -24.23 13.68 -4.39
C LYS A 82 -24.05 12.54 -3.39
N ASN A 83 -24.22 12.80 -2.10
CA ASN A 83 -24.08 11.78 -1.04
C ASN A 83 -24.92 10.52 -1.27
N LYS A 84 -26.10 10.66 -1.90
CA LYS A 84 -27.02 9.54 -2.18
C LYS A 84 -26.50 8.51 -3.20
N VAL A 85 -25.51 8.86 -4.02
CA VAL A 85 -24.92 7.92 -4.98
C VAL A 85 -23.65 7.26 -4.46
N ILE A 86 -23.22 7.62 -3.24
CA ILE A 86 -22.05 7.03 -2.59
C ILE A 86 -22.55 5.88 -1.73
N GLU A 87 -22.23 4.65 -2.15
CA GLU A 87 -22.41 3.47 -1.32
C GLU A 87 -21.37 3.47 -0.22
N LYS A 88 -21.80 3.37 1.04
CA LYS A 88 -20.92 3.38 2.21
C LYS A 88 -21.00 2.04 2.92
N PHE A 89 -19.87 1.38 3.07
CA PHE A 89 -19.77 0.11 3.77
C PHE A 89 -18.93 0.27 5.02
N LYS A 90 -19.42 -0.25 6.16
CA LYS A 90 -18.59 -0.38 7.36
C LYS A 90 -17.58 -1.51 7.14
N VAL A 91 -16.41 -1.42 7.76
CA VAL A 91 -15.37 -2.47 7.68
C VAL A 91 -15.92 -3.89 7.88
N LYS A 92 -16.85 -4.09 8.82
CA LYS A 92 -17.43 -5.41 9.14
C LYS A 92 -18.26 -6.04 8.01
N GLU A 93 -18.60 -5.27 6.99
CA GLU A 93 -19.40 -5.69 5.83
C GLU A 93 -18.52 -6.10 4.65
N ILE A 94 -17.21 -5.88 4.76
CA ILE A 94 -16.23 -6.05 3.69
C ILE A 94 -15.23 -7.13 4.11
N LYS A 95 -14.95 -8.05 3.20
CA LYS A 95 -13.88 -9.04 3.37
C LYS A 95 -12.56 -8.52 2.81
N ALA A 96 -12.58 -7.93 1.62
CA ALA A 96 -11.41 -7.39 0.94
C ALA A 96 -11.81 -6.40 -0.15
N PHE A 97 -10.86 -5.61 -0.66
CA PHE A 97 -10.97 -4.90 -1.93
C PHE A 97 -9.62 -4.82 -2.63
N ALA A 98 -9.64 -4.76 -3.96
CA ALA A 98 -8.46 -4.61 -4.80
C ALA A 98 -8.67 -3.47 -5.78
N LEU A 99 -7.62 -2.70 -6.04
CA LEU A 99 -7.60 -1.61 -7.01
C LEU A 99 -6.92 -2.08 -8.30
N GLU A 100 -7.28 -1.50 -9.45
CA GLU A 100 -6.67 -1.86 -10.75
C GLU A 100 -5.15 -1.59 -10.81
N ASN A 101 -4.60 -0.76 -9.90
CA ASN A 101 -3.17 -0.53 -9.77
C ASN A 101 -2.44 -1.62 -8.95
N GLY A 102 -3.10 -2.73 -8.65
CA GLY A 102 -2.51 -3.88 -7.95
C GLY A 102 -2.56 -3.81 -6.42
N ARG A 103 -2.99 -2.70 -5.81
CA ARG A 103 -3.13 -2.59 -4.35
C ARG A 103 -4.29 -3.46 -3.88
N GLU A 104 -4.02 -4.42 -3.01
CA GLU A 104 -5.03 -5.27 -2.36
C GLU A 104 -5.16 -4.91 -0.88
N PHE A 105 -6.37 -4.95 -0.35
CA PHE A 105 -6.66 -4.69 1.06
C PHE A 105 -7.58 -5.76 1.63
N ARG A 106 -7.24 -6.29 2.80
CA ARG A 106 -8.01 -7.34 3.48
C ARG A 106 -8.50 -6.92 4.84
N GLN A 107 -9.67 -7.43 5.20
CA GLN A 107 -10.27 -7.19 6.51
C GLN A 107 -9.56 -8.03 7.57
N VAL A 108 -8.76 -7.37 8.40
CA VAL A 108 -7.98 -7.99 9.46
C VAL A 108 -8.47 -7.54 10.83
N LYS A 109 -8.47 -8.45 11.80
CA LYS A 109 -8.70 -8.11 13.22
C LYS A 109 -7.36 -7.84 13.87
N TYR A 110 -7.18 -6.64 14.44
CA TYR A 110 -5.90 -6.21 15.02
C TYR A 110 -6.09 -5.58 16.39
N VAL A 111 -5.13 -5.86 17.27
CA VAL A 111 -5.01 -5.30 18.61
C VAL A 111 -3.76 -4.44 18.65
N ASN A 112 -3.90 -3.17 18.98
CA ASN A 112 -2.74 -2.33 19.26
C ASN A 112 -2.28 -2.57 20.70
N LEU A 113 -1.28 -3.42 20.88
CA LEU A 113 -0.69 -3.71 22.19
C LEU A 113 0.09 -2.54 22.78
N ALA A 114 0.49 -1.57 21.95
CA ALA A 114 1.15 -0.35 22.40
C ALA A 114 0.17 0.76 22.83
N ALA A 115 -1.15 0.52 22.76
CA ALA A 115 -2.14 1.51 23.16
C ALA A 115 -2.09 1.75 24.69
N THR A 116 -2.08 3.01 25.09
CA THR A 116 -2.04 3.43 26.51
C THR A 116 -3.38 3.30 27.24
N THR A 117 -4.48 3.07 26.51
CA THR A 117 -5.83 2.97 27.08
C THR A 117 -6.42 1.58 26.88
N LYS A 118 -7.20 1.11 27.86
CA LYS A 118 -7.92 -0.18 27.79
C LYS A 118 -8.80 -0.30 26.53
N ILE A 119 -9.42 0.81 26.10
CA ILE A 119 -10.25 0.85 24.87
C ILE A 119 -9.39 0.76 23.60
N GLY A 120 -8.17 1.30 23.63
CA GLY A 120 -7.21 1.19 22.54
C GLY A 120 -6.69 -0.23 22.33
N MET A 121 -6.63 -1.03 23.40
CA MET A 121 -6.24 -2.44 23.37
C MET A 121 -7.38 -3.40 22.95
N LEU A 122 -8.58 -2.90 22.68
CA LEU A 122 -9.66 -3.75 22.16
C LEU A 122 -9.40 -4.13 20.70
N PRO A 123 -9.52 -5.42 20.33
CA PRO A 123 -9.39 -5.83 18.93
C PRO A 123 -10.41 -5.12 18.03
N LYS A 124 -9.92 -4.49 16.97
CA LYS A 124 -10.75 -3.81 15.97
C LYS A 124 -10.52 -4.40 14.58
N ARG A 125 -11.53 -4.30 13.72
CA ARG A 125 -11.42 -4.70 12.33
C ARG A 125 -10.96 -3.51 11.50
N PHE A 126 -10.02 -3.75 10.60
CA PHE A 126 -9.52 -2.76 9.65
C PHE A 126 -9.33 -3.41 8.28
N LEU A 127 -9.26 -2.59 7.24
CA LEU A 127 -8.82 -3.00 5.92
C LEU A 127 -7.35 -2.59 5.77
N PHE A 128 -6.43 -3.54 5.87
CA PHE A 128 -5.01 -3.27 5.70
C PHE A 128 -4.55 -3.68 4.32
N GLU A 129 -3.60 -2.93 3.79
CA GLU A 129 -3.00 -3.24 2.49
C GLU A 129 -2.12 -4.48 2.61
N VAL A 130 -2.24 -5.38 1.65
CA VAL A 130 -1.46 -6.61 1.56
C VAL A 130 -0.22 -6.31 0.73
N MET A 131 0.95 -6.50 1.32
CA MET A 131 2.24 -6.22 0.68
C MET A 131 2.93 -7.50 0.19
N ALA A 132 2.70 -8.61 0.88
CA ALA A 132 3.10 -9.96 0.48
C ALA A 132 2.06 -10.95 1.02
N ASP A 133 1.82 -12.04 0.28
CA ASP A 133 0.78 -13.02 0.58
C ASP A 133 1.26 -14.46 0.37
N GLY A 134 0.71 -15.39 1.15
CA GLY A 134 1.14 -16.78 1.26
C GLY A 134 1.11 -17.23 2.73
N ASP A 135 1.90 -18.25 3.07
CA ASP A 135 2.02 -18.80 4.43
C ASP A 135 2.39 -17.73 5.46
N VAL A 136 3.20 -16.76 5.04
CA VAL A 136 3.41 -15.51 5.76
C VAL A 136 2.81 -14.35 4.98
N THR A 137 1.87 -13.63 5.60
CA THR A 137 1.30 -12.41 5.06
C THR A 137 1.91 -11.17 5.71
N VAL A 138 2.32 -10.19 4.90
CA VAL A 138 2.78 -8.88 5.37
C VAL A 138 1.73 -7.83 5.03
N TYR A 139 1.31 -7.08 6.03
CA TYR A 139 0.36 -5.99 5.90
C TYR A 139 1.00 -4.63 6.16
N ARG A 140 0.62 -3.64 5.36
CA ARG A 140 0.86 -2.22 5.66
C ARG A 140 -0.38 -1.61 6.31
N LYS A 141 -0.20 -1.14 7.54
CA LYS A 141 -1.18 -0.36 8.29
C LYS A 141 -0.76 1.10 8.29
N PHE A 142 -1.42 1.92 7.49
CA PHE A 142 -1.15 3.35 7.48
C PHE A 142 -1.48 3.99 8.83
N TYR A 143 -0.61 4.88 9.29
CA TYR A 143 -0.74 5.45 10.62
C TYR A 143 -1.99 6.33 10.76
N ARG A 144 -2.52 6.31 11.98
CA ARG A 144 -3.53 7.24 12.49
C ARG A 144 -2.85 8.00 13.60
N THR A 145 -2.78 9.33 13.53
CA THR A 145 -2.64 10.07 14.78
C THR A 145 -3.87 9.85 15.63
N ASP A 146 -3.68 9.56 16.92
CA ASP A 146 -4.76 9.14 17.82
C ASP A 146 -5.98 10.09 17.79
N ASN A 147 -5.76 11.37 17.49
CA ASN A 147 -6.78 12.42 17.45
C ASN A 147 -7.38 12.72 16.06
N GLY A 148 -6.94 12.05 15.00
CA GLY A 148 -7.42 12.32 13.64
C GLY A 148 -6.85 13.62 13.07
N VAL A 149 -6.34 13.53 11.84
CA VAL A 149 -5.72 14.62 11.06
C VAL A 149 -4.53 15.27 11.78
N ILE A 150 -3.34 15.11 11.21
CA ILE A 150 -2.23 15.98 11.60
C ILE A 150 -2.39 17.29 10.85
N HIS A 151 -2.57 18.37 11.59
CA HIS A 151 -2.66 19.72 11.03
C HIS A 151 -1.33 20.04 10.31
N GLY A 152 -1.39 20.44 9.02
CA GLY A 152 -0.20 20.68 8.18
C GLY A 152 0.85 21.57 8.86
N PRO A 153 0.48 22.75 9.38
CA PRO A 153 1.41 23.60 10.14
C PRO A 153 2.04 22.96 11.40
N VAL A 154 1.36 21.99 12.03
CA VAL A 154 1.93 21.22 13.15
C VAL A 154 2.93 20.18 12.64
N MET A 155 2.69 19.60 11.46
CA MET A 155 3.68 18.77 10.76
C MET A 155 4.91 19.59 10.35
N ASP A 156 4.68 20.74 9.72
CA ASP A 156 5.74 21.60 9.20
C ASP A 156 6.66 22.10 10.32
N SER A 157 6.08 22.50 11.46
CA SER A 157 6.85 22.91 12.65
C SER A 157 7.57 21.76 13.35
N LYS A 158 7.09 20.51 13.24
CA LYS A 158 7.71 19.33 13.86
C LYS A 158 8.77 18.66 13.00
N LEU A 159 8.71 18.80 11.67
CA LEU A 159 9.62 18.13 10.74
C LEU A 159 10.78 19.00 10.23
N ALA A 160 10.89 20.26 10.66
CA ALA A 160 12.07 21.12 10.48
C ALA A 160 12.74 21.09 9.07
N GLY A 161 11.97 20.86 8.00
CA GLY A 161 12.60 20.55 6.69
C GLY A 161 11.68 20.26 5.50
N GLY A 162 10.39 20.60 5.53
CA GLY A 162 9.59 20.67 4.29
C GLY A 162 9.18 19.33 3.64
N LEU A 163 9.06 18.24 4.40
CA LEU A 163 8.39 17.04 3.89
C LEU A 163 6.92 17.35 3.60
N GLN A 164 6.43 17.03 2.39
CA GLN A 164 5.03 17.25 2.04
C GLN A 164 4.13 16.33 2.90
N HIS A 165 2.93 16.81 3.24
CA HIS A 165 1.99 16.06 4.08
C HIS A 165 1.70 14.65 3.53
N LEU A 166 1.58 14.50 2.20
CA LEU A 166 1.39 13.21 1.55
C LEU A 166 2.56 12.27 1.82
N ASP A 167 3.80 12.73 1.60
CA ASP A 167 5.02 11.94 1.80
C ASP A 167 5.14 11.45 3.24
N PHE A 168 4.81 12.30 4.21
CA PHE A 168 4.79 11.87 5.60
C PHE A 168 3.73 10.80 5.86
N MET A 169 2.51 10.99 5.36
CA MET A 169 1.41 10.04 5.60
C MET A 169 1.64 8.69 4.90
N THR A 170 2.28 8.68 3.73
CA THR A 170 2.62 7.46 2.98
C THR A 170 3.88 6.78 3.53
N SER A 171 4.82 7.54 4.10
CA SER A 171 6.06 7.01 4.68
C SER A 171 5.95 6.65 6.17
N ASN A 172 4.84 7.00 6.83
CA ASN A 172 4.60 6.66 8.24
C ASN A 172 3.51 5.59 8.37
N PHE A 173 3.95 4.34 8.50
CA PHE A 173 3.08 3.19 8.64
C PHE A 173 3.63 2.18 9.65
N GLU A 174 2.73 1.33 10.13
CA GLU A 174 3.09 0.10 10.84
C GLU A 174 3.15 -1.05 9.84
N ILE A 175 4.16 -1.90 10.00
CA ILE A 175 4.21 -3.19 9.32
C ILE A 175 3.69 -4.24 10.29
N LEU A 176 2.74 -5.04 9.82
CA LEU A 176 2.21 -6.17 10.54
C LEU A 176 2.52 -7.45 9.78
N ILE A 177 2.82 -8.51 10.52
CA ILE A 177 3.14 -9.83 9.96
C ILE A 177 2.22 -10.88 10.58
N GLN A 178 1.83 -11.88 9.78
CA GLN A 178 0.90 -12.94 10.19
C GLN A 178 1.29 -14.25 9.51
N ASN A 179 1.47 -15.32 10.28
CA ASN A 179 1.46 -16.68 9.72
C ASN A 179 0.03 -17.11 9.41
N GLU A 180 -0.18 -18.01 8.46
CA GLU A 180 -1.49 -18.58 8.14
C GLU A 180 -2.26 -19.10 9.37
N ASN A 181 -1.52 -19.65 10.34
CA ASN A 181 -2.05 -20.21 11.59
C ASN A 181 -2.26 -19.15 12.70
N ASP A 182 -1.75 -17.93 12.53
CA ASP A 182 -1.95 -16.86 13.50
C ASP A 182 -3.36 -16.27 13.40
N LYS A 183 -4.03 -16.12 14.55
CA LYS A 183 -5.38 -15.54 14.61
C LYS A 183 -5.43 -14.05 14.24
N ASN A 184 -4.39 -13.30 14.55
CA ASN A 184 -4.28 -11.86 14.28
C ASN A 184 -2.83 -11.53 13.92
N PRO A 185 -2.59 -10.55 13.04
CA PRO A 185 -1.24 -10.10 12.74
C PRO A 185 -0.60 -9.42 13.96
N LYS A 186 0.73 -9.48 14.03
CA LYS A 186 1.54 -8.87 15.07
C LYS A 186 2.37 -7.74 14.48
N ASN A 187 2.66 -6.72 15.27
CA ASN A 187 3.53 -5.64 14.83
C ASN A 187 4.96 -6.17 14.68
N ILE A 188 5.61 -5.89 13.55
CA ILE A 188 6.95 -6.40 13.25
C ILE A 188 7.99 -6.04 14.33
N ARG A 189 7.81 -4.90 15.01
CA ARG A 189 8.71 -4.42 16.09
C ARG A 189 8.62 -5.25 17.37
N THR A 190 7.56 -6.03 17.53
CA THR A 190 7.28 -6.79 18.76
C THR A 190 7.55 -8.28 18.62
N VAL A 191 8.07 -8.72 17.46
CA VAL A 191 8.24 -10.14 17.16
C VAL A 191 9.68 -10.47 16.81
N ASN A 192 10.05 -11.73 17.02
CA ASN A 192 11.27 -12.28 16.45
C ASN A 192 10.98 -12.78 15.03
N ILE A 193 11.57 -12.14 14.02
CA ILE A 193 11.41 -12.51 12.60
C ILE A 193 11.83 -13.95 12.34
N LYS A 194 12.78 -14.52 13.10
CA LYS A 194 13.16 -15.94 12.99
C LYS A 194 11.98 -16.88 13.24
N ASN A 195 10.95 -16.47 13.99
CA ASN A 195 9.77 -17.30 14.23
C ASN A 195 8.86 -17.44 13.00
N TYR A 196 9.09 -16.64 11.95
CA TYR A 196 8.28 -16.63 10.72
C TYR A 196 8.99 -17.29 9.54
N PHE A 197 10.33 -17.34 9.57
CA PHE A 197 11.14 -17.75 8.42
C PHE A 197 12.29 -18.70 8.79
N GLY A 198 12.42 -19.05 10.08
CA GLY A 198 13.56 -19.78 10.63
C GLY A 198 13.51 -21.29 10.47
N ASP A 199 12.48 -21.80 9.80
CA ASP A 199 12.30 -23.20 9.39
C ASP A 199 12.82 -23.46 7.96
N ASN A 200 13.03 -22.42 7.14
CA ASN A 200 13.58 -22.55 5.80
C ASN A 200 15.09 -22.24 5.77
N ALA A 201 15.91 -23.29 5.58
CA ALA A 201 17.37 -23.18 5.58
C ALA A 201 17.93 -22.31 4.44
N GLU A 202 17.30 -22.32 3.25
CA GLU A 202 17.71 -21.49 2.12
C GLU A 202 17.50 -20.00 2.42
N ILE A 203 16.35 -19.67 3.03
CA ILE A 203 16.04 -18.29 3.42
C ILE A 203 16.99 -17.79 4.51
N ILE A 204 17.34 -18.66 5.47
CA ILE A 204 18.35 -18.34 6.48
C ILE A 204 19.70 -18.06 5.82
N GLN A 205 20.13 -18.87 4.86
CA GLN A 205 21.40 -18.69 4.15
C GLN A 205 21.41 -17.37 3.36
N LYS A 206 20.38 -17.11 2.54
CA LYS A 206 20.21 -15.83 1.83
C LYS A 206 20.26 -14.63 2.76
N TYR A 207 19.60 -14.72 3.91
CA TYR A 207 19.65 -13.67 4.93
C TYR A 207 21.05 -13.47 5.53
N GLN A 208 21.77 -14.55 5.81
CA GLN A 208 23.15 -14.48 6.33
C GLN A 208 24.14 -13.88 5.32
N ASP A 209 23.94 -14.18 4.04
CA ASP A 209 24.71 -13.65 2.91
C ASP A 209 24.37 -12.18 2.58
N GLY A 210 23.39 -11.60 3.28
CA GLY A 210 23.02 -10.20 3.12
C GLY A 210 22.11 -9.92 1.93
N ALA A 211 21.43 -10.94 1.39
CA ALA A 211 20.50 -10.78 0.26
C ALA A 211 19.36 -9.80 0.55
N TYR A 212 19.02 -9.58 1.83
CA TYR A 212 17.99 -8.65 2.24
C TYR A 212 18.60 -7.50 3.05
N GLU A 213 18.52 -6.27 2.54
CA GLU A 213 19.20 -5.07 3.06
C GLU A 213 18.63 -4.52 4.41
N PHE A 214 18.24 -5.38 5.36
CA PHE A 214 17.63 -4.95 6.62
C PHE A 214 18.34 -5.41 7.90
N ARG A 215 19.51 -6.06 7.81
CA ARG A 215 20.27 -6.58 8.97
C ARG A 215 20.53 -5.52 10.07
N ASN A 216 20.69 -4.25 9.67
CA ASN A 216 20.93 -3.12 10.58
C ASN A 216 19.65 -2.34 10.96
N GLN A 217 18.50 -2.64 10.33
CA GLN A 217 17.27 -1.85 10.47
C GLN A 217 16.37 -2.35 11.63
N LEU A 218 16.47 -3.64 11.99
CA LEU A 218 15.73 -4.23 13.13
C LEU A 218 16.19 -3.72 14.50
N GLN A 219 17.37 -3.10 14.56
CA GLN A 219 17.95 -2.54 15.79
C GLN A 219 17.68 -1.04 15.95
N ARG A 220 16.99 -0.40 14.99
CA ARG A 220 16.68 1.04 15.08
C ARG A 220 15.68 1.30 16.20
N GLN A 221 16.07 2.12 17.17
CA GLN A 221 15.12 2.71 18.12
C GLN A 221 14.00 3.42 17.34
N ALA A 222 12.77 3.32 17.85
CA ALA A 222 11.64 4.07 17.33
C ALA A 222 11.94 5.57 17.40
N ALA A 223 12.33 6.17 16.28
CA ALA A 223 12.39 7.63 16.18
C ALA A 223 10.96 8.18 16.31
N PHE A 224 10.80 9.24 17.09
CA PHE A 224 9.52 9.92 17.24
C PHE A 224 9.00 10.32 15.84
N GLY A 225 7.87 9.76 15.42
CA GLY A 225 7.23 10.08 14.14
C GLY A 225 7.48 9.11 12.98
N MET A 226 8.28 8.04 13.12
CA MET A 226 8.42 6.99 12.09
C MET A 226 8.32 5.58 12.70
N ASN A 227 7.25 4.85 12.33
CA ASN A 227 7.05 3.48 12.77
C ASN A 227 7.76 2.42 11.92
N CYS A 228 7.88 2.62 10.62
CA CYS A 228 8.69 1.81 9.69
C CYS A 228 9.03 2.71 8.50
N ASP A 229 10.10 2.40 7.75
CA ASP A 229 10.43 3.08 6.50
C ASP A 229 10.20 2.14 5.29
N MET A 230 10.09 2.73 4.09
CA MET A 230 9.88 1.98 2.85
C MET A 230 11.01 0.98 2.52
N PRO A 231 12.31 1.30 2.72
CA PRO A 231 13.38 0.33 2.52
C PRO A 231 13.20 -0.94 3.35
N PHE A 232 12.88 -0.82 4.64
CA PHE A 232 12.62 -1.97 5.49
C PHE A 232 11.41 -2.78 5.01
N LEU A 233 10.33 -2.11 4.61
CA LEU A 233 9.16 -2.78 4.05
C LEU A 233 9.50 -3.58 2.79
N ASN A 234 10.22 -2.96 1.84
CA ASN A 234 10.56 -3.59 0.57
C ASN A 234 11.42 -4.85 0.79
N ALA A 235 12.42 -4.76 1.66
CA ALA A 235 13.31 -5.88 1.92
C ALA A 235 12.61 -7.00 2.74
N LEU A 236 11.67 -6.67 3.63
CA LEU A 236 10.83 -7.67 4.28
C LEU A 236 9.87 -8.36 3.29
N VAL A 237 9.28 -7.60 2.36
CA VAL A 237 8.41 -8.13 1.30
C VAL A 237 9.19 -9.06 0.38
N GLU A 238 10.42 -8.71 0.02
CA GLU A 238 11.31 -9.57 -0.77
C GLU A 238 11.58 -10.90 -0.06
N LEU A 239 12.00 -10.85 1.21
CA LEU A 239 12.20 -12.06 2.02
C LEU A 239 10.92 -12.91 2.09
N THR A 240 9.78 -12.26 2.34
CA THR A 240 8.49 -12.95 2.49
C THR A 240 8.08 -13.62 1.19
N ASN A 241 8.27 -12.93 0.06
CA ASN A 241 7.98 -13.49 -1.25
C ASN A 241 8.89 -14.66 -1.59
N ASP A 242 10.18 -14.59 -1.28
CA ASP A 242 11.11 -15.70 -1.46
C ASP A 242 10.72 -16.91 -0.60
N TYR A 243 10.35 -16.68 0.67
CA TYR A 243 9.85 -17.72 1.55
C TYR A 243 8.55 -18.37 1.03
N ASN A 244 7.56 -17.56 0.66
CA ASN A 244 6.27 -18.05 0.15
C ASN A 244 6.39 -18.74 -1.23
N LYS A 245 7.38 -18.38 -2.05
CA LYS A 245 7.68 -19.09 -3.31
C LYS A 245 8.31 -20.46 -3.06
N GLY A 246 9.19 -20.57 -2.07
CA GLY A 246 9.94 -21.80 -1.75
C GLY A 246 9.09 -22.98 -1.29
N ILE A 247 7.83 -22.76 -0.88
CA ILE A 247 6.91 -23.81 -0.42
C ILE A 247 6.03 -24.37 -1.57
N ASN A 248 6.04 -23.75 -2.75
CA ASN A 248 5.25 -24.22 -3.90
C ASN A 248 5.91 -25.35 -4.74
N ILE A 249 7.00 -25.95 -4.28
CA ILE A 249 7.74 -26.98 -5.06
C ILE A 249 7.43 -28.43 -4.59
N GLU A 250 6.77 -28.66 -3.45
CA GLU A 250 6.53 -30.03 -2.93
C GLU A 250 5.09 -30.55 -2.98
N LEU A 251 4.16 -29.89 -3.69
CA LEU A 251 2.78 -30.41 -3.86
C LEU A 251 2.35 -30.65 -5.33
N SER A 252 3.28 -30.61 -6.30
CA SER A 252 3.00 -30.96 -7.70
C SER A 252 3.67 -32.25 -8.19
N ASN A 253 4.37 -32.99 -7.32
CA ASN A 253 5.01 -34.27 -7.65
C ASN A 253 4.38 -35.49 -6.94
N THR A 254 3.07 -35.51 -6.79
CA THR A 254 2.33 -36.78 -6.74
C THR A 254 1.77 -37.04 -8.13
N THR A 255 2.60 -37.68 -8.95
CA THR A 255 2.16 -38.49 -10.08
C THR A 255 1.02 -39.40 -9.63
N PHE A 256 -0.17 -39.20 -10.20
CA PHE A 256 -1.10 -40.31 -10.38
C PHE A 256 -0.56 -41.14 -11.53
N ASP A 257 0.28 -42.11 -11.21
CA ASP A 257 0.56 -43.23 -12.13
C ASP A 257 -0.58 -44.25 -12.01
N ASN A 258 -1.31 -44.37 -13.14
CA ASN A 258 -2.26 -45.41 -13.58
C ASN A 258 -3.41 -45.85 -12.65
#